data_AF-A0A453E1U6-F1
#
_entry.id   AF-A0A453E1U6-F1
#
_cell.length_a   1.000
_cell.length_b   1.000
_cell.length_c   1.000
_cell.angle_alpha   90.00
_cell.angle_beta   90.00
_cell.angle_gamma   90.00
#
_symmetry.space_group_name_H-M   'P 1'
#
loop_
_entity.id
_entity.type
_entity.pdbx_description
1 polymer ?
#
loop_
_entity_poly.entity_id
_entity_poly.type
_entity_poly.pdbx_seq_one_letter_code
_entity_poly.pdbx_strand_id
1 'polypeptide(L)'
;CTDAEFLHQDTTQAFVMTDRAKDASAVVLAFRGTEPFNTKDWSTDVELSWLGLGAMGNVHLGFLKALGLQEVNEEKAERAFPRKDKGTAPKGKFFAYYQLREVVREQLKKHPAARLIVTGHSLGGALAAIFPALLALHGEKDLLGRLGDVLTYGQPRVGDSNFVDFLSAATKAARYDRVVYRYDIVPRVPFTAPVAKYSHGGTCVYYNGWYDGKELAGDEPDPNYFDPRYVLSKYGNAVGDLVKGAFLWASAGRDYREGLCSLLYRCGGLIFPGFASHSPRDYVDAVRLGRIAPKQI
;
A
#
# COMPACT_ATOMS: atom_id res chain seq x y z
N CYS A 1 -13.67 4.87 -18.45
CA CYS A 1 -14.04 4.08 -17.25
C CYS A 1 -15.20 3.20 -17.64
N THR A 2 -14.90 2.01 -18.16
CA THR A 2 -15.91 1.10 -18.69
C THR A 2 -15.44 -0.29 -18.29
N ASP A 3 -16.12 -0.86 -17.31
CA ASP A 3 -15.89 -2.13 -16.61
C ASP A 3 -14.93 -2.04 -15.40
N ALA A 4 -15.54 -1.84 -14.21
CA ALA A 4 -14.89 -2.01 -12.92
C ALA A 4 -15.66 -3.08 -12.13
N GLU A 5 -14.99 -4.15 -11.73
CA GLU A 5 -15.57 -5.19 -10.88
C GLU A 5 -15.24 -4.87 -9.41
N PHE A 6 -16.29 -4.65 -8.61
CA PHE A 6 -16.16 -4.39 -7.18
C PHE A 6 -16.31 -5.69 -6.39
N LEU A 7 -15.28 -6.06 -5.63
CA LEU A 7 -15.32 -7.22 -4.75
C LEU A 7 -15.35 -6.76 -3.30
N HIS A 8 -16.49 -6.98 -2.63
CA HIS A 8 -16.69 -6.69 -1.21
C HIS A 8 -16.87 -7.99 -0.42
N GLN A 9 -15.94 -8.28 0.49
CA GLN A 9 -16.14 -9.26 1.56
C GLN A 9 -15.54 -8.72 2.86
N ASP A 10 -16.05 -9.20 4.00
CA ASP A 10 -15.96 -8.59 5.34
C ASP A 10 -14.54 -8.30 5.91
N THR A 11 -13.46 -8.46 5.14
CA THR A 11 -12.09 -8.10 5.56
C THR A 11 -11.25 -7.37 4.50
N THR A 12 -11.48 -7.60 3.20
CA THR A 12 -10.69 -6.98 2.11
C THR A 12 -11.59 -6.53 0.97
N GLN A 13 -11.36 -5.30 0.53
CA GLN A 13 -12.04 -4.73 -0.63
C GLN A 13 -11.00 -4.35 -1.69
N ALA A 14 -11.30 -4.68 -2.95
CA ALA A 14 -10.45 -4.35 -4.07
C ALA A 14 -11.29 -4.08 -5.33
N PHE A 15 -10.70 -3.31 -6.24
CA PHE A 15 -11.24 -3.01 -7.56
C PHE A 15 -10.28 -3.53 -8.62
N VAL A 16 -10.81 -4.19 -9.64
CA VAL A 16 -10.09 -4.45 -10.89
C VAL A 16 -10.72 -3.62 -11.98
N MET A 17 -9.91 -2.81 -12.66
CA MET A 17 -10.35 -1.92 -13.73
C MET A 17 -9.35 -1.91 -14.88
N THR A 18 -9.80 -1.49 -16.06
CA THR A 18 -8.97 -1.29 -17.24
C THR A 18 -8.96 0.17 -17.67
N ASP A 19 -7.89 0.61 -18.34
CA ASP A 19 -7.84 1.97 -18.90
C ASP A 19 -8.86 2.16 -20.04
N ARG A 20 -9.22 1.07 -20.74
CA ARG A 20 -10.18 1.05 -21.86
C ARG A 20 -11.00 -0.23 -21.87
N ALA A 21 -12.24 -0.18 -22.36
CA ALA A 21 -13.10 -1.37 -22.52
C ALA A 21 -12.56 -2.40 -23.54
N LYS A 22 -11.82 -1.96 -24.55
CA LYS A 22 -11.24 -2.81 -25.60
C LYS A 22 -9.77 -2.45 -25.74
N ASP A 23 -8.94 -3.46 -25.99
CA ASP A 23 -7.50 -3.31 -26.22
C ASP A 23 -6.81 -2.45 -25.16
N ALA A 24 -7.15 -2.71 -23.88
CA ALA A 24 -6.56 -2.03 -22.74
C ALA A 24 -5.04 -2.15 -22.75
N SER A 25 -4.37 -1.09 -22.33
CA SER A 25 -2.93 -1.05 -22.11
C SER A 25 -2.57 -1.31 -20.64
N ALA A 26 -3.53 -1.19 -19.74
CA ALA A 26 -3.36 -1.46 -18.33
C ALA A 26 -4.57 -2.18 -17.72
N VAL A 27 -4.28 -3.16 -16.86
CA VAL A 27 -5.22 -3.73 -15.89
C VAL A 27 -4.75 -3.27 -14.52
N VAL A 28 -5.57 -2.51 -13.81
CA VAL A 28 -5.25 -1.95 -12.49
C VAL A 28 -6.00 -2.73 -11.42
N LEU A 29 -5.27 -3.34 -10.50
CA LEU A 29 -5.76 -3.92 -9.26
C LEU A 29 -5.50 -2.94 -8.12
N ALA A 30 -6.55 -2.37 -7.55
CA ALA A 30 -6.48 -1.41 -6.45
C ALA A 30 -7.07 -1.99 -5.17
N PHE A 31 -6.26 -2.14 -4.12
CA PHE A 31 -6.70 -2.56 -2.79
C PHE A 31 -7.13 -1.35 -1.94
N ARG A 32 -8.29 -1.46 -1.30
CA ARG A 32 -8.78 -0.45 -0.35
C ARG A 32 -8.02 -0.58 0.98
N GLY A 33 -7.68 0.55 1.58
CA GLY A 33 -7.23 0.62 2.97
C GLY A 33 -8.40 0.62 3.97
N THR A 34 -8.08 0.72 5.27
CA THR A 34 -9.08 0.92 6.32
C THR A 34 -9.73 2.31 6.22
N GLU A 35 -10.92 2.45 6.79
CA GLU A 35 -11.61 3.74 6.83
C GLU A 35 -10.89 4.74 7.75
N PRO A 36 -10.80 6.03 7.39
CA PRO A 36 -10.09 7.03 8.19
C PRO A 36 -10.51 7.10 9.66
N PHE A 37 -11.78 6.80 9.99
CA PHE A 37 -12.26 6.79 11.38
C PHE A 37 -11.86 5.53 12.15
N ASN A 38 -11.63 4.42 11.44
CA ASN A 38 -11.06 3.17 11.98
C ASN A 38 -9.52 3.17 11.92
N THR A 39 -8.92 4.25 11.39
CA THR A 39 -7.46 4.39 11.34
C THR A 39 -6.84 4.76 12.70
N LYS A 40 -7.56 4.66 13.82
CA LYS A 40 -6.91 4.66 15.15
C LYS A 40 -6.64 3.22 15.59
N ASP A 41 -7.65 2.37 15.46
CA ASP A 41 -7.63 0.97 15.87
C ASP A 41 -6.52 0.19 15.16
N TRP A 42 -6.34 0.33 13.85
CA TRP A 42 -5.22 -0.36 13.15
C TRP A 42 -3.82 0.02 13.65
N SER A 43 -3.59 1.26 14.11
CA SER A 43 -2.26 1.74 14.53
C SER A 43 -1.90 1.28 15.93
N THR A 44 -2.93 1.04 16.75
CA THR A 44 -2.82 0.43 18.08
C THR A 44 -2.83 -1.09 18.01
N ASP A 45 -3.49 -1.67 17.00
CA ASP A 45 -3.65 -3.11 16.77
C ASP A 45 -2.58 -3.67 15.81
N VAL A 46 -1.44 -2.99 15.63
CA VAL A 46 -0.28 -3.55 14.93
C VAL A 46 0.27 -4.70 15.78
N GLU A 47 -0.39 -5.86 15.68
CA GLU A 47 0.11 -7.12 16.19
C GLU A 47 1.43 -7.39 15.48
N LEU A 48 2.54 -7.36 16.21
CA LEU A 48 3.88 -7.69 15.69
C LEU A 48 3.98 -9.14 15.19
N SER A 49 2.88 -9.92 15.24
CA SER A 49 2.80 -11.27 14.75
C SER A 49 3.01 -11.36 13.23
N TRP A 50 3.95 -12.22 12.84
CA TRP A 50 4.19 -12.61 11.46
C TRP A 50 4.02 -14.12 11.30
N LEU A 51 3.92 -14.57 10.06
CA LEU A 51 3.95 -15.97 9.69
C LEU A 51 5.05 -16.20 8.66
N GLY A 52 5.86 -17.22 8.89
CA GLY A 52 6.85 -17.68 7.91
C GLY A 52 6.18 -18.42 6.75
N LEU A 53 6.44 -17.99 5.51
CA LEU A 53 5.89 -18.58 4.28
C LEU A 53 6.99 -19.24 3.43
N GLY A 54 7.88 -20.00 4.08
CA GLY A 54 8.98 -20.71 3.41
C GLY A 54 9.93 -19.74 2.70
N ALA A 55 10.10 -19.89 1.39
CA ALA A 55 10.96 -19.02 0.57
C ALA A 55 10.55 -17.55 0.59
N MET A 56 9.29 -17.24 0.90
CA MET A 56 8.77 -15.87 0.97
C MET A 56 9.18 -15.13 2.25
N GLY A 57 9.82 -15.80 3.23
CA GLY A 57 10.19 -15.16 4.50
C GLY A 57 9.01 -14.95 5.44
N ASN A 58 9.17 -14.05 6.42
CA ASN A 58 8.13 -13.75 7.40
C ASN A 58 7.29 -12.55 6.96
N VAL A 59 5.97 -12.68 7.01
CA VAL A 59 5.02 -11.64 6.60
C VAL A 59 3.98 -11.40 7.69
N HIS A 60 3.58 -10.15 7.89
CA HIS A 60 2.60 -9.76 8.90
C HIS A 60 1.31 -10.57 8.80
N LEU A 61 0.93 -11.23 9.89
CA LEU A 61 -0.16 -12.21 9.92
C LEU A 61 -1.51 -11.59 9.56
N GLY A 62 -1.79 -10.38 10.06
CA GLY A 62 -3.01 -9.64 9.74
C GLY A 62 -3.20 -9.38 8.24
N PHE A 63 -2.13 -9.04 7.51
CA PHE A 63 -2.21 -8.79 6.07
C PHE A 63 -2.41 -10.08 5.28
N LEU A 64 -1.81 -11.19 5.73
CA LEU A 64 -2.08 -12.52 5.14
C LEU A 64 -3.53 -12.95 5.37
N LYS A 65 -4.06 -12.76 6.58
CA LYS A 65 -5.49 -13.03 6.89
C LYS A 65 -6.41 -12.24 5.96
N ALA A 66 -6.11 -10.96 5.73
CA ALA A 66 -6.87 -10.12 4.81
C ALA A 66 -6.87 -10.66 3.37
N LEU A 67 -5.76 -11.22 2.88
CA LEU A 67 -5.69 -11.82 1.54
C LEU A 67 -6.26 -13.24 1.44
N GLY A 68 -6.66 -13.85 2.56
CA GLY A 68 -7.29 -15.17 2.58
C GLY A 68 -6.38 -16.30 3.00
N LEU A 69 -5.56 -16.07 4.02
CA LEU A 69 -4.88 -17.12 4.79
C LEU A 69 -5.91 -18.18 5.25
N GLN A 70 -5.65 -19.45 4.94
CA GLN A 70 -6.63 -20.53 5.18
C GLN A 70 -6.39 -21.25 6.51
N GLU A 71 -5.14 -21.39 6.93
CA GLU A 71 -4.76 -22.09 8.15
C GLU A 71 -3.62 -21.33 8.85
N VAL A 72 -3.70 -21.21 10.17
CA VAL A 72 -2.59 -20.74 11.00
C VAL A 72 -2.00 -21.98 11.67
N ASN A 73 -1.09 -22.65 10.98
CA ASN A 73 -0.29 -23.72 11.57
C ASN A 73 1.17 -23.49 11.19
N GLU A 74 1.97 -23.09 12.18
CA GLU A 74 3.37 -22.67 12.04
C GLU A 74 4.26 -23.76 11.41
N GLU A 75 3.87 -25.03 11.51
CA GLU A 75 4.71 -26.13 11.03
C GLU A 75 4.75 -26.25 9.50
N LYS A 76 3.77 -25.71 8.76
CA LYS A 76 3.69 -25.85 7.29
C LYS A 76 3.07 -24.63 6.60
N ALA A 77 3.90 -23.61 6.35
CA ALA A 77 3.65 -22.46 5.47
C ALA A 77 2.78 -22.77 4.22
N GLU A 78 3.08 -23.85 3.51
CA GLU A 78 2.37 -24.25 2.28
C GLU A 78 0.92 -24.66 2.53
N ARG A 79 0.58 -25.10 3.75
CA ARG A 79 -0.81 -25.37 4.15
C ARG A 79 -1.56 -24.10 4.48
N ALA A 80 -0.85 -23.08 4.95
CA ALA A 80 -1.40 -21.80 5.33
C ALA A 80 -1.91 -21.00 4.13
N PHE A 81 -1.13 -21.00 3.03
CA PHE A 81 -1.47 -20.32 1.78
C PHE A 81 -1.30 -21.25 0.55
N PRO A 82 -2.20 -22.24 0.38
CA PRO A 82 -2.07 -23.25 -0.68
C PRO A 82 -2.14 -22.65 -2.10
N ARG A 83 -1.58 -23.34 -3.10
CA ARG A 83 -1.59 -22.82 -4.49
C ARG A 83 -3.01 -22.71 -5.07
N LYS A 84 -3.84 -23.71 -4.78
CA LYS A 84 -5.26 -23.75 -5.17
C LYS A 84 -6.09 -23.58 -3.90
N ASP A 85 -7.20 -22.86 -4.04
CA ASP A 85 -8.16 -22.78 -2.96
C ASP A 85 -8.66 -24.19 -2.60
N LYS A 86 -8.61 -24.56 -1.31
CA LYS A 86 -9.15 -25.83 -0.81
C LYS A 86 -10.69 -25.84 -0.80
N GLY A 87 -11.34 -24.72 -1.10
CA GLY A 87 -12.80 -24.60 -1.03
C GLY A 87 -13.31 -24.59 0.42
N THR A 88 -12.43 -24.25 1.37
CA THR A 88 -12.72 -24.17 2.80
C THR A 88 -13.26 -22.81 3.21
N ALA A 89 -13.47 -21.90 2.25
CA ALA A 89 -14.05 -20.60 2.51
C ALA A 89 -15.44 -20.77 3.18
N PRO A 90 -15.79 -19.92 4.16
CA PRO A 90 -17.12 -19.95 4.77
C PRO A 90 -18.22 -19.85 3.69
N LYS A 91 -19.36 -20.49 3.93
CA LYS A 91 -20.47 -20.53 2.96
C LYS A 91 -20.84 -19.11 2.49
N GLY A 92 -20.78 -18.90 1.18
CA GLY A 92 -21.04 -17.59 0.56
C GLY A 92 -19.86 -16.61 0.58
N LYS A 93 -18.67 -17.04 1.00
CA LYS A 93 -17.44 -16.26 1.01
C LYS A 93 -16.38 -16.89 0.11
N PHE A 94 -15.38 -16.10 -0.26
CA PHE A 94 -14.22 -16.53 -1.05
C PHE A 94 -12.94 -15.95 -0.43
N PHE A 95 -11.81 -16.55 -0.71
CA PHE A 95 -10.52 -16.00 -0.28
C PHE A 95 -10.05 -14.95 -1.30
N ALA A 96 -9.82 -13.72 -0.83
CA ALA A 96 -9.63 -12.54 -1.68
C ALA A 96 -8.53 -12.72 -2.74
N TYR A 97 -7.36 -13.23 -2.35
CA TYR A 97 -6.25 -13.45 -3.27
C TYR A 97 -6.62 -14.37 -4.44
N TYR A 98 -7.30 -15.49 -4.17
CA TYR A 98 -7.61 -16.47 -5.21
C TYR A 98 -8.61 -15.89 -6.21
N GLN A 99 -9.66 -15.22 -5.72
CA GLN A 99 -10.62 -14.55 -6.60
C GLN A 99 -9.94 -13.46 -7.44
N LEU A 100 -9.14 -12.60 -6.83
CA LEU A 100 -8.45 -11.51 -7.52
C LEU A 100 -7.45 -12.03 -8.54
N ARG A 101 -6.73 -13.12 -8.23
CA ARG A 101 -5.83 -13.79 -9.17
C ARG A 101 -6.56 -14.25 -10.42
N GLU A 102 -7.74 -14.86 -10.26
CA GLU A 102 -8.54 -15.31 -11.41
C GLU A 102 -9.10 -14.14 -12.21
N VAL A 103 -9.68 -13.13 -11.55
CA VAL A 103 -10.20 -11.93 -12.24
C VAL A 103 -9.10 -11.21 -13.02
N VAL A 104 -7.93 -10.98 -12.42
CA VAL A 104 -6.78 -10.38 -13.10
C VAL A 104 -6.33 -11.23 -14.28
N ARG A 105 -6.27 -12.56 -14.11
CA ARG A 105 -5.92 -13.49 -15.20
C ARG A 105 -6.89 -13.37 -16.38
N GLU A 106 -8.19 -13.29 -16.11
CA GLU A 106 -9.21 -13.14 -17.16
C GLU A 106 -9.09 -11.79 -17.87
N GLN A 107 -8.90 -10.69 -17.13
CA GLN A 107 -8.73 -9.36 -17.72
C GLN A 107 -7.47 -9.27 -18.59
N LEU A 108 -6.36 -9.84 -18.13
CA LEU A 108 -5.14 -9.90 -18.92
C LEU A 108 -5.33 -10.77 -20.18
N LYS A 109 -6.07 -11.88 -20.11
CA LYS A 109 -6.41 -12.68 -21.31
C LYS A 109 -7.25 -11.89 -22.32
N LYS A 110 -8.23 -11.11 -21.84
CA LYS A 110 -9.08 -10.25 -22.69
C LYS A 110 -8.30 -9.10 -23.34
N HIS A 111 -7.22 -8.64 -22.71
CA HIS A 111 -6.42 -7.53 -23.18
C HIS A 111 -4.94 -7.93 -23.31
N PRO A 112 -4.52 -8.65 -24.36
CA PRO A 112 -3.16 -9.23 -24.45
C PRO A 112 -2.01 -8.22 -24.33
N ALA A 113 -2.21 -6.97 -24.74
CA ALA A 113 -1.22 -5.90 -24.65
C ALA A 113 -1.12 -5.24 -23.26
N ALA A 114 -2.05 -5.52 -22.35
CA ALA A 114 -2.10 -4.82 -21.07
C ALA A 114 -0.95 -5.21 -20.13
N ARG A 115 -0.47 -4.26 -19.33
CA ARG A 115 0.36 -4.57 -18.15
C ARG A 115 -0.49 -4.51 -16.89
N LEU A 116 -0.15 -5.35 -15.92
CA LEU A 116 -0.76 -5.36 -14.60
C LEU A 116 -0.15 -4.27 -13.72
N ILE A 117 -0.97 -3.38 -13.18
CA ILE A 117 -0.59 -2.40 -12.17
C ILE A 117 -1.28 -2.80 -10.87
N VAL A 118 -0.52 -2.92 -9.79
CA VAL A 118 -1.05 -3.22 -8.45
C VAL A 118 -0.84 -2.01 -7.57
N THR A 119 -1.89 -1.56 -6.90
CA THR A 119 -1.84 -0.34 -6.08
C THR A 119 -2.70 -0.42 -4.84
N GLY A 120 -2.44 0.46 -3.88
CA GLY A 120 -3.23 0.61 -2.68
C GLY A 120 -2.67 1.67 -1.74
N HIS A 121 -3.54 2.18 -0.87
CA HIS A 121 -3.20 3.16 0.17
C HIS A 121 -3.30 2.50 1.55
N SER A 122 -2.42 2.87 2.48
CA SER A 122 -2.44 2.37 3.87
C SER A 122 -2.33 0.84 3.93
N LEU A 123 -3.24 0.16 4.66
CA LEU A 123 -3.43 -1.29 4.62
C LEU A 123 -3.47 -1.84 3.17
N GLY A 124 -4.16 -1.16 2.26
CA GLY A 124 -4.22 -1.56 0.86
C GLY A 124 -2.85 -1.55 0.17
N GLY A 125 -1.94 -0.66 0.59
CA GLY A 125 -0.55 -0.65 0.15
C GLY A 125 0.21 -1.91 0.56
N ALA A 126 -0.03 -2.40 1.79
CA ALA A 126 0.56 -3.67 2.22
C ALA A 126 0.02 -4.86 1.41
N LEU A 127 -1.30 -4.91 1.16
CA LEU A 127 -1.89 -5.97 0.34
C LEU A 127 -1.37 -5.93 -1.11
N ALA A 128 -1.20 -4.74 -1.65
CA ALA A 128 -0.63 -4.51 -2.98
C ALA A 128 0.82 -5.02 -3.11
N ALA A 129 1.63 -4.90 -2.03
CA ALA A 129 2.98 -5.46 -1.99
C ALA A 129 2.99 -6.99 -1.83
N ILE A 130 2.08 -7.57 -1.05
CA ILE A 130 2.00 -9.02 -0.82
C ILE A 130 1.49 -9.75 -2.06
N PHE A 131 0.56 -9.16 -2.82
CA PHE A 131 -0.06 -9.80 -3.99
C PHE A 131 0.95 -10.38 -5.01
N PRO A 132 1.92 -9.61 -5.56
CA PRO A 132 2.93 -10.15 -6.48
C PRO A 132 3.85 -11.19 -5.82
N ALA A 133 4.13 -11.07 -4.52
CA ALA A 133 4.87 -12.10 -3.80
C ALA A 133 4.08 -13.42 -3.71
N LEU A 134 2.77 -13.38 -3.45
CA LEU A 134 1.94 -14.59 -3.49
C LEU A 134 1.85 -15.19 -4.90
N LEU A 135 1.79 -14.37 -5.96
CA LEU A 135 1.90 -14.85 -7.34
C LEU A 135 3.21 -15.61 -7.56
N ALA A 136 4.33 -15.09 -7.05
CA ALA A 136 5.64 -15.75 -7.16
C ALA A 136 5.70 -17.04 -6.35
N LEU A 137 5.19 -17.02 -5.12
CA LEU A 137 5.09 -18.20 -4.25
C LEU A 137 4.27 -19.32 -4.93
N HIS A 138 3.23 -18.95 -5.67
CA HIS A 138 2.35 -19.89 -6.39
C HIS A 138 2.81 -20.22 -7.82
N GLY A 139 3.94 -19.66 -8.26
CA GLY A 139 4.51 -19.92 -9.59
C GLY A 139 3.68 -19.37 -10.75
N GLU A 140 2.96 -18.27 -10.55
CA GLU A 140 2.10 -17.61 -11.53
C GLU A 140 2.91 -16.76 -12.52
N LYS A 141 3.79 -17.43 -13.27
CA LYS A 141 4.76 -16.79 -14.18
C LYS A 141 4.09 -15.93 -15.27
N ASP A 142 2.93 -16.33 -15.76
CA ASP A 142 2.21 -15.59 -16.80
C ASP A 142 1.71 -14.24 -16.29
N LEU A 143 1.24 -14.19 -15.04
CA LEU A 143 0.78 -12.94 -14.41
C LEU A 143 1.96 -12.05 -14.04
N LEU A 144 3.01 -12.63 -13.47
CA LEU A 144 4.25 -11.91 -13.13
C LEU A 144 4.97 -11.36 -14.36
N GLY A 145 5.00 -12.11 -15.46
CA GLY A 145 5.58 -11.65 -16.73
C GLY A 145 4.87 -10.43 -17.32
N ARG A 146 3.66 -10.14 -16.86
CA ARG A 146 2.88 -8.96 -17.25
C ARG A 146 2.79 -7.90 -16.16
N LEU A 147 3.45 -8.09 -15.02
CA LEU A 147 3.54 -7.08 -13.96
C LEU A 147 4.29 -5.85 -14.49
N GLY A 148 3.60 -4.71 -14.50
CA GLY A 148 4.13 -3.41 -14.88
C GLY A 148 4.69 -2.70 -13.66
N ASP A 149 3.80 -2.36 -12.74
CA ASP A 149 4.11 -1.50 -11.62
C ASP A 149 3.40 -1.97 -10.35
N VAL A 150 4.08 -1.83 -9.22
CA VAL A 150 3.53 -1.92 -7.87
C VAL A 150 3.71 -0.53 -7.27
N LEU A 151 2.61 0.23 -7.17
CA LEU A 151 2.62 1.62 -6.70
C LEU A 151 1.82 1.71 -5.41
N THR A 152 2.50 1.95 -4.29
CA THR A 152 1.83 1.95 -2.98
C THR A 152 1.96 3.31 -2.31
N TYR A 153 0.96 3.66 -1.50
CA TYR A 153 0.83 4.98 -0.88
C TYR A 153 0.66 4.82 0.63
N GLY A 154 1.56 5.39 1.42
CA GLY A 154 1.47 5.24 2.88
C GLY A 154 1.53 3.77 3.33
N GLN A 155 2.29 2.94 2.62
CA GLN A 155 2.39 1.50 2.88
C GLN A 155 3.17 1.23 4.19
N PRO A 156 2.61 0.48 5.15
CA PRO A 156 3.34 0.02 6.33
C PRO A 156 4.37 -1.06 5.97
N ARG A 157 5.35 -1.32 6.85
CA ARG A 157 6.26 -2.45 6.65
C ARG A 157 5.49 -3.76 6.69
N VAL A 158 5.86 -4.68 5.79
CA VAL A 158 5.03 -5.85 5.48
C VAL A 158 5.63 -7.15 6.00
N GLY A 159 6.95 -7.30 5.89
CA GLY A 159 7.66 -8.52 6.25
C GLY A 159 9.10 -8.26 6.64
N ASP A 160 9.85 -9.33 6.86
CA ASP A 160 11.29 -9.29 7.17
C ASP A 160 12.16 -9.04 5.92
N SER A 161 13.48 -9.03 6.10
CA SER A 161 14.42 -8.87 4.98
C SER A 161 14.30 -9.99 3.94
N ASN A 162 13.98 -11.22 4.36
CA ASN A 162 13.80 -12.33 3.43
C ASN A 162 12.58 -12.10 2.53
N PHE A 163 11.49 -11.57 3.08
CA PHE A 163 10.34 -11.13 2.29
C PHE A 163 10.70 -10.01 1.32
N VAL A 164 11.49 -9.03 1.75
CA VAL A 164 11.95 -7.93 0.88
C VAL A 164 12.76 -8.47 -0.31
N ASP A 165 13.70 -9.38 -0.06
CA ASP A 165 14.51 -10.00 -1.10
C ASP A 165 13.65 -10.85 -2.06
N PHE A 166 12.72 -11.61 -1.51
CA PHE A 166 11.79 -12.41 -2.29
C PHE A 166 10.88 -11.55 -3.18
N LEU A 167 10.33 -10.46 -2.63
CA LEU A 167 9.50 -9.51 -3.38
C LEU A 167 10.32 -8.80 -4.46
N SER A 168 11.54 -8.39 -4.16
CA SER A 168 12.47 -7.79 -5.13
C SER A 168 12.72 -8.72 -6.33
N ALA A 169 12.90 -10.02 -6.06
CA ALA A 169 13.02 -11.03 -7.11
C ALA A 169 11.72 -11.19 -7.92
N ALA A 170 10.55 -11.18 -7.25
CA ALA A 170 9.25 -11.27 -7.90
C ALA A 170 8.92 -10.05 -8.78
N THR A 171 9.38 -8.87 -8.40
CA THR A 171 9.14 -7.60 -9.12
C THR A 171 10.31 -7.18 -9.99
N LYS A 172 11.28 -8.05 -10.29
CA LYS A 172 12.50 -7.68 -11.03
C LYS A 172 12.24 -7.00 -12.39
N ALA A 173 11.15 -7.36 -13.07
CA ALA A 173 10.76 -6.79 -14.36
C ALA A 173 9.72 -5.66 -14.25
N ALA A 174 9.38 -5.25 -13.02
CA ALA A 174 8.39 -4.26 -12.69
C ALA A 174 9.00 -3.12 -11.86
N ARG A 175 8.36 -1.95 -11.87
CA ARG A 175 8.70 -0.88 -10.93
C ARG A 175 7.98 -1.15 -9.61
N TYR A 176 8.68 -1.08 -8.48
CA TYR A 176 8.05 -1.15 -7.16
C TYR A 176 8.40 0.12 -6.39
N ASP A 177 7.44 1.04 -6.35
CA ASP A 177 7.58 2.34 -5.72
C ASP A 177 6.63 2.48 -4.55
N ARG A 178 7.19 2.97 -3.46
CA ARG A 178 6.49 3.26 -2.22
C ARG A 178 6.48 4.76 -2.01
N VAL A 179 5.34 5.37 -2.26
CA VAL A 179 5.13 6.80 -2.08
C VAL A 179 4.90 7.07 -0.60
N VAL A 180 5.70 7.96 -0.03
CA VAL A 180 5.66 8.35 1.38
C VAL A 180 5.51 9.86 1.48
N TYR A 181 4.52 10.30 2.24
CA TYR A 181 4.30 11.71 2.49
C TYR A 181 4.73 12.09 3.91
N ARG A 182 5.80 12.89 3.99
CA ARG A 182 6.21 13.60 5.20
C ARG A 182 6.29 12.74 6.46
N TYR A 183 5.47 13.04 7.47
CA TYR A 183 5.42 12.45 8.80
C TYR A 183 4.29 11.45 8.94
N ASP A 184 3.74 10.93 7.84
CA ASP A 184 2.76 9.85 7.88
C ASP A 184 3.26 8.70 8.77
N ILE A 185 2.53 8.40 9.83
CA ILE A 185 2.92 7.35 10.76
C ILE A 185 2.90 5.95 10.12
N VAL A 186 2.12 5.74 9.06
CA VAL A 186 1.83 4.40 8.54
C VAL A 186 3.05 3.71 7.93
N PRO A 187 3.84 4.37 7.06
CA PRO A 187 5.13 3.84 6.62
C PRO A 187 6.10 3.46 7.74
N ARG A 188 5.95 4.07 8.92
CA ARG A 188 6.88 3.89 10.04
C ARG A 188 6.51 2.72 10.94
N VAL A 189 5.38 2.06 10.69
CA VAL A 189 4.93 0.88 11.45
C VAL A 189 4.92 -0.39 10.58
N PRO A 190 5.03 -1.60 11.17
CA PRO A 190 5.42 -1.85 12.56
C PRO A 190 6.80 -1.26 12.88
N PHE A 191 6.95 -0.73 14.10
CA PHE A 191 8.24 -0.23 14.56
C PHE A 191 9.23 -1.39 14.63
N THR A 192 10.50 -1.13 14.36
CA THR A 192 11.58 -2.10 14.49
C THR A 192 11.79 -2.45 15.98
N ALA A 193 10.99 -3.38 16.48
CA ALA A 193 11.17 -3.96 17.81
C ALA A 193 12.31 -5.01 17.76
N PRO A 194 12.98 -5.32 18.89
CA PRO A 194 14.01 -6.36 18.94
C PRO A 194 13.51 -7.75 18.51
N VAL A 195 12.20 -7.99 18.64
CA VAL A 195 11.55 -9.30 18.47
C VAL A 195 11.09 -9.54 17.02
N ALA A 196 10.72 -8.48 16.28
CA ALA A 196 10.28 -8.57 14.89
C ALA A 196 10.89 -7.44 14.04
N LYS A 197 11.82 -7.81 13.16
CA LYS A 197 12.57 -6.88 12.29
C LYS A 197 11.89 -6.73 10.93
N TYR A 198 10.81 -5.98 10.92
CA TYR A 198 10.15 -5.61 9.67
C TYR A 198 11.03 -4.65 8.85
N SER A 199 11.03 -4.83 7.53
CA SER A 199 11.80 -4.05 6.57
C SER A 199 10.93 -3.56 5.43
N HIS A 200 11.30 -2.43 4.83
CA HIS A 200 10.69 -1.98 3.57
C HIS A 200 11.43 -2.58 2.38
N GLY A 201 10.68 -2.83 1.32
CA GLY A 201 11.21 -3.09 -0.02
C GLY A 201 10.79 -2.00 -1.00
N GLY A 202 11.32 -2.06 -2.22
CA GLY A 202 11.02 -1.10 -3.27
C GLY A 202 11.75 0.24 -3.10
N THR A 203 11.51 1.17 -4.03
CA THR A 203 12.07 2.52 -4.00
C THR A 203 11.17 3.45 -3.20
N CYS A 204 11.72 4.16 -2.20
CA CYS A 204 10.96 5.16 -1.46
C CYS A 204 10.89 6.48 -2.27
N VAL A 205 9.69 6.86 -2.69
CA VAL A 205 9.41 8.16 -3.31
C VAL A 205 8.84 9.08 -2.24
N TYR A 206 9.70 9.91 -1.66
CA TYR A 206 9.36 10.76 -0.53
C TYR A 206 8.94 12.16 -0.99
N TYR A 207 7.82 12.65 -0.45
CA TYR A 207 7.34 14.02 -0.64
C TYR A 207 7.35 14.81 0.66
N ASN A 208 7.82 16.06 0.60
CA ASN A 208 7.90 16.97 1.74
C ASN A 208 6.58 17.78 1.97
N GLY A 209 6.63 18.74 2.90
CA GLY A 209 5.59 19.74 3.22
C GLY A 209 4.88 20.38 2.03
N TRP A 210 5.60 20.56 0.94
CA TRP A 210 5.20 21.36 -0.21
C TRP A 210 5.19 20.55 -1.50
N TYR A 211 5.08 19.22 -1.37
CA TYR A 211 5.03 18.28 -2.48
C TYR A 211 6.31 18.23 -3.34
N ASP A 212 7.45 18.66 -2.81
CA ASP A 212 8.73 18.38 -3.48
C ASP A 212 9.08 16.90 -3.29
N GLY A 213 9.22 16.18 -4.40
CA GLY A 213 9.46 14.75 -4.43
C GLY A 213 10.94 14.39 -4.60
N LYS A 214 11.39 13.34 -3.92
CA LYS A 214 12.73 12.76 -4.07
C LYS A 214 12.65 11.23 -3.99
N GLU A 215 13.38 10.56 -4.88
CA GLU A 215 13.66 9.13 -4.73
C GLU A 215 14.78 8.94 -3.71
N LEU A 216 14.57 8.08 -2.73
CA LEU A 216 15.54 7.76 -1.68
C LEU A 216 16.06 6.34 -1.89
N ALA A 217 17.38 6.16 -1.67
CA ALA A 217 18.03 4.84 -1.74
C ALA A 217 17.69 3.93 -0.55
N GLY A 218 17.04 4.46 0.49
CA GLY A 218 16.62 3.73 1.69
C GLY A 218 15.26 4.22 2.19
N ASP A 219 15.00 3.98 3.48
CA ASP A 219 13.74 4.37 4.13
C ASP A 219 13.53 5.88 4.19
N GLU A 220 12.27 6.27 4.39
CA GLU A 220 11.90 7.66 4.65
C GLU A 220 12.64 8.28 5.85
N PRO A 221 12.87 9.60 5.86
CA PRO A 221 13.38 10.30 7.04
C PRO A 221 12.48 10.06 8.26
N ASP A 222 13.04 10.18 9.47
CA ASP A 222 12.30 9.94 10.71
C ASP A 222 11.69 8.52 10.77
N PRO A 223 12.49 7.44 10.68
CA PRO A 223 11.97 6.07 10.64
C PRO A 223 11.29 5.66 11.95
N ASN A 224 11.63 6.31 13.07
CA ASN A 224 10.95 6.17 14.36
C ASN A 224 10.07 7.40 14.61
N TYR A 225 8.77 7.27 14.41
CA TYR A 225 7.81 8.36 14.59
C TYR A 225 7.85 9.01 15.99
N PHE A 226 8.37 8.37 17.02
CA PHE A 226 8.45 8.95 18.37
C PHE A 226 9.78 9.66 18.67
N ASP A 227 10.64 9.86 17.68
CA ASP A 227 11.91 10.57 17.88
C ASP A 227 11.68 12.07 18.24
N PRO A 228 12.17 12.53 19.41
CA PRO A 228 11.93 13.88 19.90
C PRO A 228 12.51 14.97 19.00
N ARG A 229 13.53 14.66 18.19
CA ARG A 229 14.17 15.63 17.27
C ARG A 229 13.21 16.18 16.22
N TYR A 230 12.17 15.42 15.88
CA TYR A 230 11.21 15.79 14.84
C TYR A 230 9.92 16.40 15.39
N VAL A 231 9.74 16.52 16.71
CA VAL A 231 8.49 17.00 17.33
C VAL A 231 8.10 18.39 16.82
N LEU A 232 9.02 19.36 16.88
CA LEU A 232 8.74 20.72 16.42
C LEU A 232 8.40 20.75 14.92
N SER A 233 9.12 19.98 14.12
CA SER A 233 8.87 19.89 12.67
C SER A 233 7.50 19.27 12.36
N LYS A 234 7.10 18.22 13.10
CA LYS A 234 5.79 17.57 12.97
C LYS A 234 4.64 18.56 13.18
N TYR A 235 4.67 19.31 14.28
CA TYR A 235 3.62 20.29 14.58
C TYR A 235 3.65 21.49 13.64
N GLY A 236 4.84 22.04 13.33
CA GLY A 236 4.95 23.15 12.38
C GLY A 236 4.40 22.79 11.00
N ASN A 237 4.63 21.57 10.56
CA ASN A 237 4.08 21.08 9.33
C ASN A 237 2.56 20.77 9.41
N ALA A 238 2.05 20.30 10.56
CA ALA A 238 0.60 20.09 10.74
C ALA A 238 -0.17 21.43 10.60
N VAL A 239 0.41 22.52 11.11
CA VAL A 239 -0.10 23.87 10.85
C VAL A 239 -0.02 24.21 9.35
N GLY A 240 1.10 23.90 8.71
CA GLY A 240 1.27 24.07 7.26
C GLY A 240 0.23 23.30 6.42
N ASP A 241 -0.16 22.10 6.83
CA ASP A 241 -1.22 21.32 6.18
C ASP A 241 -2.58 22.00 6.31
N LEU A 242 -2.92 22.54 7.50
CA LEU A 242 -4.15 23.28 7.68
C LEU A 242 -4.19 24.54 6.78
N VAL A 243 -3.07 25.28 6.71
CA VAL A 243 -2.92 26.43 5.82
C VAL A 243 -3.07 26.02 4.36
N LYS A 244 -2.40 24.94 3.92
CA LYS A 244 -2.54 24.45 2.54
C LYS A 244 -3.98 24.00 2.25
N GLY A 245 -4.62 23.26 3.13
CA GLY A 245 -6.02 22.84 2.93
C GLY A 245 -6.96 24.04 2.76
N ALA A 246 -6.71 25.14 3.49
CA ALA A 246 -7.50 26.36 3.38
C ALA A 246 -7.22 27.18 2.10
N PHE A 247 -5.99 27.18 1.58
CA PHE A 247 -5.55 28.17 0.58
C PHE A 247 -4.92 27.61 -0.71
N LEU A 248 -4.51 26.34 -0.78
CA LEU A 248 -3.82 25.76 -1.94
C LEU A 248 -4.63 25.88 -3.23
N TRP A 249 -5.96 25.82 -3.14
CA TRP A 249 -6.85 25.98 -4.28
C TRP A 249 -6.72 27.33 -5.00
N ALA A 250 -6.25 28.37 -4.30
CA ALA A 250 -6.07 29.69 -4.89
C ALA A 250 -4.93 29.70 -5.93
N SER A 251 -3.90 28.87 -5.75
CA SER A 251 -2.77 28.75 -6.68
C SER A 251 -2.84 27.50 -7.57
N ALA A 252 -3.34 26.38 -7.04
CA ALA A 252 -3.39 25.09 -7.75
C ALA A 252 -4.70 24.84 -8.52
N GLY A 253 -5.75 25.64 -8.27
CA GLY A 253 -7.06 25.51 -8.91
C GLY A 253 -8.13 24.91 -8.01
N ARG A 254 -9.40 24.99 -8.44
CA ARG A 254 -10.58 24.67 -7.62
C ARG A 254 -10.68 23.20 -7.20
N ASP A 255 -10.11 22.28 -7.98
CA ASP A 255 -10.09 20.85 -7.66
C ASP A 255 -9.36 20.56 -6.32
N TYR A 256 -8.43 21.44 -5.94
CA TYR A 256 -7.67 21.35 -4.69
C TYR A 256 -8.37 22.01 -3.50
N ARG A 257 -9.59 22.54 -3.67
CA ARG A 257 -10.35 23.12 -2.56
C ARG A 257 -10.81 22.04 -1.59
N GLU A 258 -10.51 22.22 -0.32
CA GLU A 258 -10.95 21.32 0.74
C GLU A 258 -12.27 21.77 1.37
N GLY A 259 -13.13 20.78 1.64
CA GLY A 259 -14.38 20.98 2.36
C GLY A 259 -14.17 20.94 3.88
N LEU A 260 -15.23 21.26 4.62
CA LEU A 260 -15.21 21.35 6.08
C LEU A 260 -14.71 20.05 6.75
N CYS A 261 -15.17 18.88 6.30
CA CYS A 261 -14.73 17.60 6.87
C CYS A 261 -13.22 17.39 6.76
N SER A 262 -12.62 17.80 5.63
CA SER A 262 -11.18 17.69 5.41
C SER A 262 -10.39 18.66 6.29
N LEU A 263 -10.88 19.90 6.43
CA LEU A 263 -10.27 20.88 7.33
C LEU A 263 -10.35 20.44 8.80
N LEU A 264 -11.47 19.85 9.23
CA LEU A 264 -11.61 19.26 10.57
C LEU A 264 -10.64 18.08 10.79
N TYR A 265 -10.45 17.23 9.78
CA TYR A 265 -9.45 16.16 9.82
C TYR A 265 -8.04 16.73 10.01
N ARG A 266 -7.70 17.80 9.28
CA ARG A 266 -6.41 18.50 9.41
C ARG A 266 -6.23 19.14 10.79
N CYS A 267 -7.29 19.70 11.38
CA CYS A 267 -7.26 20.18 12.77
C CYS A 267 -6.91 19.06 13.76
N GLY A 268 -7.37 17.82 13.52
CA GLY A 268 -6.95 16.65 14.30
C GLY A 268 -5.43 16.40 14.24
N GLY A 269 -4.78 16.78 13.15
CA GLY A 269 -3.32 16.78 13.01
C GLY A 269 -2.58 17.70 13.98
N LEU A 270 -3.24 18.74 14.50
CA LEU A 270 -2.66 19.60 15.54
C LEU A 270 -2.59 18.89 16.90
N ILE A 271 -3.30 17.78 17.07
CA ILE A 271 -3.22 16.90 18.25
C ILE A 271 -2.30 15.72 17.94
N PHE A 272 -2.43 15.12 16.74
CA PHE A 272 -1.62 13.98 16.32
C PHE A 272 -1.15 14.12 14.86
N PRO A 273 0.01 14.76 14.63
CA PRO A 273 0.48 15.18 13.29
C PRO A 273 0.58 14.09 12.23
N GLY A 274 1.02 12.90 12.63
CA GLY A 274 1.26 11.78 11.72
C GLY A 274 -0.01 11.22 11.11
N PHE A 275 -1.14 11.34 11.81
CA PHE A 275 -2.43 10.91 11.29
C PHE A 275 -2.96 11.84 10.21
N ALA A 276 -2.89 13.15 10.40
CA ALA A 276 -3.29 14.08 9.34
C ALA A 276 -2.44 13.93 8.07
N SER A 277 -1.15 13.60 8.22
CA SER A 277 -0.25 13.31 7.09
C SER A 277 -0.60 12.02 6.35
N HIS A 278 -1.46 11.16 6.90
CA HIS A 278 -1.93 9.93 6.26
C HIS A 278 -3.18 10.13 5.37
N SER A 279 -3.58 11.38 5.12
CA SER A 279 -4.73 11.65 4.26
C SER A 279 -4.47 11.16 2.83
N PRO A 280 -5.37 10.35 2.23
CA PRO A 280 -5.26 9.96 0.82
C PRO A 280 -5.17 11.17 -0.12
N ARG A 281 -5.77 12.30 0.29
CA ARG A 281 -5.72 13.55 -0.48
C ARG A 281 -4.29 14.07 -0.60
N ASP A 282 -3.52 14.04 0.47
CA ASP A 282 -2.14 14.53 0.44
C ASP A 282 -1.27 13.67 -0.48
N TYR A 283 -1.54 12.37 -0.58
CA TYR A 283 -0.90 11.48 -1.55
C TYR A 283 -1.29 11.81 -3.00
N VAL A 284 -2.58 12.06 -3.26
CA VAL A 284 -3.05 12.48 -4.59
C VAL A 284 -2.42 13.82 -4.99
N ASP A 285 -2.42 14.79 -4.08
CA ASP A 285 -1.87 16.12 -4.32
C ASP A 285 -0.34 16.04 -4.53
N ALA A 286 0.36 15.21 -3.75
CA ALA A 286 1.78 14.96 -3.90
C ALA A 286 2.14 14.44 -5.30
N VAL A 287 1.39 13.46 -5.81
CA VAL A 287 1.66 12.89 -7.14
C VAL A 287 1.25 13.84 -8.28
N ARG A 288 0.16 14.61 -8.10
CA ARG A 288 -0.36 15.49 -9.16
C ARG A 288 0.39 16.83 -9.27
N LEU A 289 0.77 17.40 -8.14
CA LEU A 289 1.42 18.72 -8.07
C LEU A 289 2.94 18.60 -7.94
N GLY A 290 3.40 17.52 -7.30
CA GLY A 290 4.80 17.35 -6.99
C GLY A 290 5.64 17.09 -8.23
N ARG A 291 6.89 17.53 -8.16
CA ARG A 291 7.94 17.20 -9.13
C ARG A 291 8.98 16.37 -8.41
N ILE A 292 9.38 15.25 -9.01
CA ILE A 292 10.49 14.46 -8.51
C ILE A 292 11.76 15.11 -9.06
N ALA A 293 12.63 15.59 -8.17
CA ALA A 293 13.92 16.11 -8.58
C ALA A 293 14.72 14.98 -9.28
N PRO A 294 15.38 15.24 -10.43
CA PRO A 294 16.22 14.24 -11.07
C PRO A 294 17.32 13.80 -10.10
N LYS A 295 17.70 12.52 -10.14
CA LYS A 295 18.80 11.98 -9.34
C LYS A 295 20.02 12.89 -9.49
N GLN A 296 20.54 13.41 -8.39
CA GLN A 296 21.90 13.94 -8.38
C GLN A 296 22.81 12.73 -8.59
N ILE A 297 23.38 12.63 -9.79
CA ILE A 297 24.37 11.62 -10.18
C ILE A 297 25.68 11.96 -9.47
#